data_AF-A0A084SU89-F1
#
_entry.id   AF-A0A084SU89-F1
#
_cell.length_a   1.000
_cell.length_b   1.000
_cell.length_c   1.000
_cell.angle_alpha   90.00
_cell.angle_beta   90.00
_cell.angle_gamma   90.00
#
_symmetry.space_group_name_H-M   'P 1'
#
loop_
_entity.id
_entity.type
_entity.pdbx_description
1 polymer ?
#
loop_
_entity_poly.entity_id
_entity_poly.type
_entity_poly.pdbx_seq_one_letter_code
_entity_poly.pdbx_strand_id
1 'polypeptide(L)'
;MGLAAFLLVLLAALGAQAEPPSSKLPGRKPDSKEPWGAFLGKAAHEAIGMEYSVRHHTNAVFLDTVNLSRIMEEGKLGDPERLSALVRLLRPDITDTDALVLFEIKPDNEEGRKEGREQAGRYLAALNEAVEPDKKLAGGTGFEGSLFLEFENGGALWQLSWRTPEPGVTLYRWSYRRKKPHASWKERAAQKAEELPREEIEQRGELAEQAIRGAYEGGERPKGFQGQVYLPVDCR
;
A
#
# COMPACT_ATOMS: atom_id res chain seq x y z
N MET A 1 4.82 21.98 -52.69
CA MET A 1 4.76 20.52 -52.92
C MET A 1 6.06 19.96 -52.37
N GLY A 2 6.10 19.46 -51.12
CA GLY A 2 5.98 18.03 -50.76
C GLY A 2 7.36 17.36 -50.91
N LEU A 3 7.96 16.64 -49.96
CA LEU A 3 7.54 15.95 -48.74
C LEU A 3 8.65 16.07 -47.68
N ALA A 4 8.27 16.12 -46.41
CA ALA A 4 9.14 15.81 -45.29
C ALA A 4 9.41 14.29 -45.25
N ALA A 5 10.68 13.88 -45.22
CA ALA A 5 11.06 12.49 -45.03
C ALA A 5 11.08 12.17 -43.53
N PHE A 6 10.15 11.34 -43.11
CA PHE A 6 10.13 10.66 -41.81
C PHE A 6 11.25 9.63 -41.77
N LEU A 7 12.16 9.72 -40.79
CA LEU A 7 13.06 8.62 -40.45
C LEU A 7 12.45 7.83 -39.29
N LEU A 8 11.84 6.69 -39.61
CA LEU A 8 11.42 5.69 -38.65
C LEU A 8 12.67 4.94 -38.15
N VAL A 9 13.02 5.08 -36.87
CA VAL A 9 13.98 4.20 -36.22
C VAL A 9 13.20 3.07 -35.55
N LEU A 10 13.13 1.91 -36.22
CA LEU A 10 12.74 0.65 -35.58
C LEU A 10 13.89 0.20 -34.67
N LEU A 11 13.71 0.33 -33.36
CA LEU A 11 14.50 -0.43 -32.38
C LEU A 11 13.77 -1.74 -32.09
N ALA A 12 14.28 -2.82 -32.67
CA ALA A 12 13.93 -4.18 -32.32
C ALA A 12 14.25 -4.43 -30.84
N ALA A 13 13.23 -4.69 -30.03
CA ALA A 13 13.40 -5.14 -28.67
C ALA A 13 13.92 -6.59 -28.67
N LEU A 14 15.22 -6.76 -28.42
CA LEU A 14 15.79 -8.04 -28.01
C LEU A 14 15.28 -8.35 -26.61
N GLY A 15 14.43 -9.37 -26.51
CA GLY A 15 13.94 -9.91 -25.25
C GLY A 15 15.10 -10.53 -24.45
N ALA A 16 15.48 -9.87 -23.37
CA ALA A 16 16.12 -10.53 -22.24
C ALA A 16 14.99 -10.99 -21.30
N GLN A 17 14.68 -12.28 -21.32
CA GLN A 17 13.92 -12.91 -20.24
C GLN A 17 14.75 -12.81 -18.98
N ALA A 18 14.41 -11.86 -18.10
CA ALA A 18 14.89 -11.88 -16.73
C ALA A 18 14.27 -13.12 -16.06
N GLU A 19 15.12 -13.99 -15.48
CA GLU A 19 14.65 -15.08 -14.63
C GLU A 19 13.82 -14.49 -13.46
N PRO A 20 12.69 -15.11 -13.09
CA PRO A 20 11.89 -14.63 -11.97
C PRO A 20 12.70 -14.63 -10.68
N PRO A 21 12.58 -13.61 -9.80
CA PRO A 21 13.34 -13.56 -8.57
C PRO A 21 13.08 -14.79 -7.70
N SER A 22 14.18 -15.32 -7.17
CA SER A 22 14.27 -16.49 -6.29
C SER A 22 13.24 -16.45 -5.15
N SER A 23 12.52 -17.57 -5.00
CA SER A 23 11.36 -17.76 -4.14
C SER A 23 11.61 -17.73 -2.61
N LYS A 24 12.71 -17.16 -2.12
CA LYS A 24 13.06 -17.16 -0.69
C LYS A 24 12.93 -15.76 -0.08
N LEU A 25 11.69 -15.34 0.17
CA LEU A 25 11.39 -14.21 1.05
C LEU A 25 11.14 -14.72 2.48
N PRO A 26 11.76 -14.13 3.52
CA PRO A 26 11.49 -14.48 4.92
C PRO A 26 10.01 -14.29 5.28
N GLY A 27 9.39 -15.26 5.98
CA GLY A 27 7.96 -15.24 6.35
C GLY A 27 7.03 -16.05 5.43
N ARG A 28 7.55 -16.67 4.38
CA ARG A 28 6.80 -17.49 3.41
C ARG A 28 6.33 -18.83 4.01
N LYS A 29 5.02 -19.14 3.93
CA LYS A 29 4.50 -20.52 4.09
C LYS A 29 4.80 -21.33 2.80
N PRO A 30 5.29 -22.58 2.89
CA PRO A 30 5.71 -23.39 1.73
C PRO A 30 4.62 -23.68 0.69
N ASP A 31 3.36 -23.60 1.08
CA ASP A 31 2.14 -23.85 0.30
C ASP A 31 1.44 -22.58 -0.20
N SER A 32 2.01 -21.39 0.08
CA SER A 32 1.49 -20.13 -0.45
C SER A 32 1.64 -20.09 -1.98
N LYS A 33 0.52 -19.87 -2.67
CA LYS A 33 0.43 -19.79 -4.14
C LYS A 33 0.89 -18.45 -4.71
N GLU A 34 1.27 -17.47 -3.88
CA GLU A 34 1.46 -16.09 -4.33
C GLU A 34 2.87 -15.55 -4.03
N PRO A 35 3.82 -15.70 -4.97
CA PRO A 35 5.08 -14.94 -4.94
C PRO A 35 4.85 -13.42 -5.12
N TRP A 36 3.66 -13.02 -5.58
CA TRP A 36 3.29 -11.65 -5.94
C TRP A 36 2.57 -10.86 -4.84
N GLY A 37 1.98 -11.55 -3.86
CA GLY A 37 1.30 -10.93 -2.73
C GLY A 37 2.24 -10.06 -1.88
N ALA A 38 3.54 -10.33 -1.91
CA ALA A 38 4.54 -9.51 -1.22
C ALA A 38 4.69 -8.10 -1.84
N PHE A 39 4.79 -7.98 -3.18
CA PHE A 39 4.94 -6.68 -3.84
C PHE A 39 3.65 -5.87 -3.81
N LEU A 40 2.52 -6.48 -4.18
CA LEU A 40 1.22 -5.78 -4.14
C LEU A 40 0.72 -5.51 -2.72
N GLY A 41 1.06 -6.39 -1.77
CA GLY A 41 0.81 -6.15 -0.35
C GLY A 41 1.66 -5.00 0.17
N LYS A 42 2.96 -5.02 -0.08
CA LYS A 42 3.86 -3.91 0.29
C LYS A 42 3.41 -2.58 -0.34
N ALA A 43 3.11 -2.57 -1.64
CA ALA A 43 2.59 -1.40 -2.33
C ALA A 43 1.27 -0.90 -1.74
N ALA A 44 0.39 -1.80 -1.29
CA ALA A 44 -0.85 -1.42 -0.61
C ALA A 44 -0.58 -0.80 0.77
N HIS A 45 0.27 -1.44 1.59
CA HIS A 45 0.63 -0.92 2.91
C HIS A 45 1.28 0.46 2.81
N GLU A 46 2.25 0.63 1.90
CA GLU A 46 2.92 1.91 1.63
C GLU A 46 1.92 2.98 1.17
N ALA A 47 1.08 2.68 0.17
CA ALA A 47 0.10 3.63 -0.33
C ALA A 47 -0.90 4.09 0.74
N ILE A 48 -1.43 3.14 1.52
CA ILE A 48 -2.44 3.39 2.54
C ILE A 48 -1.83 4.15 3.72
N GLY A 49 -0.62 3.79 4.16
CA GLY A 49 0.10 4.50 5.21
C GLY A 49 0.47 5.93 4.81
N MET A 50 0.94 6.15 3.58
CA MET A 50 1.25 7.48 3.06
C MET A 50 -0.01 8.34 2.92
N GLU A 51 -1.12 7.78 2.41
CA GLU A 51 -2.39 8.50 2.32
C GLU A 51 -2.92 8.91 3.70
N TYR A 52 -2.80 8.04 4.70
CA TYR A 52 -3.13 8.40 6.08
C TYR A 52 -2.27 9.58 6.55
N SER A 53 -0.94 9.49 6.36
CA SER A 53 0.01 10.52 6.78
C SER A 53 -0.25 11.87 6.09
N VAL A 54 -0.64 11.87 4.82
CA VAL A 54 -1.00 13.10 4.08
C VAL A 54 -2.29 13.72 4.62
N ARG A 55 -3.33 12.92 4.88
CA ARG A 55 -4.60 13.40 5.46
C ARG A 55 -4.43 13.89 6.90
N HIS A 56 -3.46 13.35 7.62
CA HIS A 56 -3.13 13.68 9.01
C HIS A 56 -1.77 14.37 9.12
N HIS A 57 -1.43 15.26 8.18
CA HIS A 57 -0.10 15.86 8.06
C HIS A 57 0.37 16.68 9.28
N THR A 58 -0.54 17.08 10.16
CA THR A 58 -0.21 17.75 11.43
C THR A 58 0.07 16.78 12.58
N ASN A 59 -0.29 15.51 12.42
CA ASN A 59 -0.19 14.51 13.47
C ASN A 59 1.16 13.79 13.43
N ALA A 60 1.64 13.33 14.58
CA ALA A 60 2.73 12.38 14.69
C ALA A 60 2.28 10.97 14.26
N VAL A 61 2.45 10.67 12.96
CA VAL A 61 2.14 9.37 12.34
C VAL A 61 3.41 8.55 12.12
N PHE A 62 3.38 7.29 12.53
CA PHE A 62 4.44 6.30 12.38
C PHE A 62 3.94 5.12 11.54
N LEU A 63 4.74 4.68 10.58
CA LEU A 63 4.41 3.57 9.67
C LEU A 63 5.18 2.29 10.03
N ASP A 64 4.89 1.21 9.31
CA ASP A 64 5.42 -0.16 9.47
C ASP A 64 6.96 -0.32 9.47
N THR A 65 7.70 0.74 9.14
CA THR A 65 9.17 0.79 9.25
C THR A 65 9.66 1.16 10.66
N VAL A 66 8.79 1.70 11.50
CA VAL A 66 9.07 2.18 12.85
C VAL A 66 8.58 1.16 13.88
N ASN A 67 9.43 0.84 14.85
CA ASN A 67 9.08 -0.13 15.90
C ASN A 67 8.43 0.52 17.12
N LEU A 68 7.78 -0.28 17.98
CA LEU A 68 7.07 0.20 19.16
C LEU A 68 7.98 0.99 20.13
N SER A 69 9.26 0.61 20.26
CA SER A 69 10.20 1.36 21.10
C SER A 69 10.32 2.81 20.65
N ARG A 70 10.52 3.01 19.35
CA ARG A 70 10.69 4.33 18.73
C ARG A 70 9.37 5.10 18.70
N ILE A 71 8.25 4.42 18.43
CA ILE A 71 6.91 5.02 18.52
C ILE A 71 6.65 5.56 19.93
N MET A 72 6.99 4.80 20.98
CA MET A 72 6.80 5.27 22.36
C MET A 72 7.67 6.49 22.69
N GLU A 73 8.92 6.48 22.27
CA GLU A 73 9.88 7.56 22.52
C GLU A 73 9.52 8.83 21.74
N GLU A 74 9.41 8.73 20.42
CA GLU A 74 9.20 9.87 19.53
C GLU A 74 7.75 10.39 19.60
N GLY A 75 6.79 9.48 19.80
CA GLY A 75 5.38 9.81 20.03
C GLY A 75 5.08 10.27 21.46
N LYS A 76 6.09 10.34 22.32
CA LYS A 76 5.99 10.81 23.72
C LYS A 76 4.89 10.08 24.51
N LEU A 77 4.75 8.78 24.29
CA LEU A 77 3.70 7.97 24.93
C LEU A 77 4.09 7.48 26.34
N GLY A 78 5.39 7.50 26.66
CA GLY A 78 5.94 7.08 27.95
C GLY A 78 7.36 6.56 27.79
N ASP A 79 7.81 5.76 28.78
CA ASP A 79 9.13 5.15 28.78
C ASP A 79 9.14 3.83 27.96
N PRO A 80 9.88 3.75 26.84
CA PRO A 80 10.01 2.52 26.05
C PRO A 80 10.57 1.35 26.84
N GLU A 81 11.30 1.60 27.93
CA GLU A 81 11.87 0.53 28.76
C GLU A 81 10.79 -0.32 29.45
N ARG A 82 9.56 0.21 29.56
CA ARG A 82 8.38 -0.51 30.07
C ARG A 82 7.88 -1.60 29.12
N LEU A 83 8.24 -1.56 27.84
CA LEU A 83 7.97 -2.65 26.91
C LEU A 83 9.01 -3.76 27.10
N SER A 84 8.57 -5.02 27.01
CA SER A 84 9.51 -6.15 26.95
C SER A 84 10.36 -6.09 25.68
N ALA A 85 11.57 -6.66 25.73
CA ALA A 85 12.55 -6.58 24.64
C ALA A 85 12.02 -7.04 23.27
N LEU A 86 11.18 -8.09 23.23
CA LEU A 86 10.56 -8.55 21.97
C LEU A 86 9.45 -7.62 21.49
N VAL A 87 8.65 -7.08 22.41
CA VAL A 87 7.56 -6.16 22.08
C VAL A 87 8.10 -4.86 21.49
N ARG A 88 9.24 -4.37 21.97
CA ARG A 88 9.92 -3.18 21.41
C ARG A 88 10.20 -3.25 19.91
N LEU A 89 10.35 -4.47 19.37
CA LEU A 89 10.68 -4.71 17.96
C LEU A 89 9.46 -4.82 17.05
N LEU A 90 8.25 -4.92 17.62
CA LEU A 90 7.01 -5.02 16.85
C LEU A 90 6.74 -3.73 16.07
N ARG A 91 6.05 -3.85 14.93
CA ARG A 91 5.83 -2.77 13.97
C ARG A 91 4.37 -2.82 13.49
N PRO A 92 3.50 -1.99 14.07
CA PRO A 92 2.15 -1.79 13.55
C PRO A 92 2.19 -1.13 12.18
N ASP A 93 1.17 -1.37 11.36
CA ASP A 93 1.15 -0.81 10.00
C ASP A 93 1.00 0.72 9.99
N ILE A 94 0.12 1.27 10.84
CA ILE A 94 -0.03 2.72 11.06
C ILE A 94 -0.26 2.96 12.56
N THR A 95 0.48 3.89 13.16
CA THR A 95 0.22 4.42 14.50
C THR A 95 0.20 5.94 14.46
N ASP A 96 -0.91 6.54 14.90
CA ASP A 96 -1.05 8.00 15.08
C ASP A 96 -1.09 8.29 16.58
N THR A 97 -0.04 8.92 17.10
CA THR A 97 0.09 9.15 18.54
C THR A 97 -0.62 10.40 19.02
N ASP A 98 -1.03 11.30 18.11
CA ASP A 98 -1.81 12.48 18.48
C ASP A 98 -3.31 12.14 18.53
N ALA A 99 -3.78 11.32 17.59
CA ALA A 99 -5.13 10.77 17.60
C ALA A 99 -5.28 9.55 18.52
N LEU A 100 -4.17 9.01 19.06
CA LEU A 100 -4.12 7.81 19.90
C LEU A 100 -4.79 6.61 19.23
N VAL A 101 -4.48 6.36 17.96
CA VAL A 101 -5.04 5.25 17.19
C VAL A 101 -3.98 4.41 16.49
N LEU A 102 -4.30 3.13 16.30
CA LEU A 102 -3.48 2.17 15.55
C LEU A 102 -4.34 1.47 14.52
N PHE A 103 -3.72 1.12 13.38
CA PHE A 103 -4.33 0.30 12.33
C PHE A 103 -3.37 -0.81 11.91
N GLU A 104 -3.93 -1.99 11.67
CA GLU A 104 -3.35 -3.06 10.87
C GLU A 104 -3.99 -3.08 9.49
N ILE A 105 -3.18 -3.22 8.45
CA ILE A 105 -3.58 -3.30 7.06
C ILE A 105 -3.51 -4.76 6.62
N LYS A 106 -4.58 -5.28 6.03
CA LYS A 106 -4.66 -6.69 5.58
C LYS A 106 -5.49 -6.82 4.29
N PRO A 107 -5.33 -7.90 3.51
CA PRO A 107 -6.21 -8.17 2.38
C PRO A 107 -7.69 -8.29 2.82
N ASP A 108 -8.63 -7.83 1.98
CA ASP A 108 -10.08 -7.92 2.20
C ASP A 108 -10.59 -9.36 1.96
N ASN A 109 -10.27 -10.24 2.90
CA ASN A 109 -10.79 -11.60 3.00
C ASN A 109 -10.93 -12.00 4.49
N GLU A 110 -11.54 -13.16 4.76
CA GLU A 110 -11.85 -13.59 6.13
C GLU A 110 -10.59 -13.84 6.97
N GLU A 111 -9.56 -14.45 6.37
CA GLU A 111 -8.28 -14.72 7.04
C GLU A 111 -7.57 -13.40 7.40
N GLY A 112 -7.44 -12.48 6.44
CA GLY A 112 -6.86 -11.16 6.64
C GLY A 112 -7.59 -10.35 7.71
N ARG A 113 -8.94 -10.40 7.74
CA ARG A 113 -9.72 -9.78 8.80
C ARG A 113 -9.41 -10.37 10.17
N LYS A 114 -9.33 -11.70 10.28
CA LYS A 114 -9.01 -12.39 11.54
C LYS A 114 -7.59 -12.05 11.99
N GLU A 115 -6.60 -12.13 11.10
CA GLU A 115 -5.21 -11.82 11.38
C GLU A 115 -5.03 -10.36 11.80
N GLY A 116 -5.66 -9.42 11.10
CA GLY A 116 -5.64 -8.00 11.43
C GLY A 116 -6.18 -7.73 12.83
N ARG A 117 -7.31 -8.36 13.20
CA ARG A 117 -7.87 -8.24 14.55
C ARG A 117 -6.93 -8.77 15.61
N GLU A 118 -6.34 -9.95 15.39
CA GLU A 118 -5.41 -10.55 16.35
C GLU A 118 -4.15 -9.70 16.51
N GLN A 119 -3.58 -9.18 15.42
CA GLN A 119 -2.38 -8.35 15.46
C GLN A 119 -2.65 -6.98 16.09
N ALA A 120 -3.69 -6.27 15.65
CA ALA A 120 -4.07 -4.98 16.22
C ALA A 120 -4.34 -5.11 17.73
N GLY A 121 -5.07 -6.16 18.14
CA GLY A 121 -5.35 -6.44 19.54
C GLY A 121 -4.08 -6.70 20.36
N ARG A 122 -3.12 -7.46 19.84
CA ARG A 122 -1.81 -7.70 20.50
C ARG A 122 -1.01 -6.41 20.66
N TYR A 123 -0.95 -5.57 19.62
CA TYR A 123 -0.23 -4.31 19.68
C TYR A 123 -0.87 -3.33 20.65
N LEU A 124 -2.19 -3.16 20.61
CA LEU A 124 -2.92 -2.30 21.53
C LEU A 124 -2.77 -2.77 22.98
N ALA A 125 -2.87 -4.07 23.26
CA ALA A 125 -2.67 -4.60 24.60
C ALA A 125 -1.24 -4.30 25.11
N ALA A 126 -0.23 -4.62 24.30
CA ALA A 126 1.16 -4.44 24.68
C ALA A 126 1.54 -2.96 24.87
N LEU A 127 1.08 -2.06 23.99
CA LEU A 127 1.28 -0.62 24.13
C LEU A 127 0.56 -0.09 25.37
N ASN A 128 -0.72 -0.40 25.55
CA ASN A 128 -1.53 0.19 26.61
C ASN A 128 -1.14 -0.23 28.03
N GLU A 129 -0.33 -1.30 28.17
CA GLU A 129 0.31 -1.66 29.43
C GLU A 129 1.53 -0.77 29.77
N ALA A 130 2.17 -0.19 28.76
CA ALA A 130 3.43 0.53 28.87
C ALA A 130 3.31 2.06 28.72
N VAL A 131 2.26 2.56 28.07
CA VAL A 131 2.02 4.01 27.93
C VAL A 131 1.52 4.66 29.23
N GLU A 132 1.46 5.99 29.24
CA GLU A 132 0.84 6.77 30.31
C GLU A 132 -0.71 6.59 30.30
N PRO A 133 -1.39 6.64 31.47
CA PRO A 133 -2.82 6.33 31.56
C PRO A 133 -3.74 7.17 30.66
N ASP A 134 -3.38 8.43 30.40
CA ASP A 134 -4.09 9.39 29.55
C ASP A 134 -3.74 9.27 28.05
N LYS A 135 -2.78 8.41 27.71
CA LYS A 135 -2.27 8.19 26.35
C LYS A 135 -2.58 6.80 25.81
N LYS A 136 -3.64 6.17 26.32
CA LYS A 136 -4.09 4.86 25.84
C LYS A 136 -4.58 4.96 24.41
N LEU A 137 -4.05 4.09 23.56
CA LEU A 137 -4.42 3.99 22.16
C LEU A 137 -5.64 3.08 21.98
N ALA A 138 -6.40 3.34 20.91
CA ALA A 138 -7.51 2.50 20.46
C ALA A 138 -7.30 2.03 19.01
N GLY A 139 -8.13 1.09 18.57
CA GLY A 139 -8.21 0.77 17.14
C GLY A 139 -8.83 1.94 16.38
N GLY A 140 -8.15 2.45 15.36
CA GLY A 140 -8.68 3.55 14.56
C GLY A 140 -9.91 3.15 13.73
N THR A 141 -10.72 4.12 13.32
CA THR A 141 -11.99 3.89 12.60
C THR A 141 -12.14 4.88 11.44
N GLY A 142 -13.06 4.58 10.52
CA GLY A 142 -13.47 5.54 9.48
C GLY A 142 -12.40 5.87 8.42
N PHE A 143 -11.28 5.14 8.39
CA PHE A 143 -10.26 5.34 7.38
C PHE A 143 -10.58 4.50 6.13
N GLU A 144 -10.94 5.19 5.05
CA GLU A 144 -11.30 4.60 3.77
C GLU A 144 -10.79 5.44 2.60
N GLY A 145 -10.61 4.80 1.45
CA GLY A 145 -10.18 5.48 0.24
C GLY A 145 -9.88 4.53 -0.90
N SER A 146 -9.43 5.10 -2.01
CA SER A 146 -8.96 4.32 -3.15
C SER A 146 -8.03 5.15 -4.03
N LEU A 147 -7.07 4.51 -4.66
CA LEU A 147 -6.25 5.09 -5.72
C LEU A 147 -6.37 4.27 -7.00
N PHE A 148 -6.03 4.89 -8.12
CA PHE A 148 -6.01 4.23 -9.42
C PHE A 148 -4.61 4.28 -10.05
N LEU A 149 -4.22 3.20 -10.72
CA LEU A 149 -3.06 3.16 -11.60
C LEU A 149 -3.54 2.89 -13.01
N GLU A 150 -3.27 3.84 -13.90
CA GLU A 150 -3.47 3.67 -15.33
C GLU A 150 -2.14 3.34 -15.99
N PHE A 151 -2.11 2.23 -16.74
CA PHE A 151 -0.99 1.83 -17.58
C PHE A 151 -1.29 2.18 -19.04
N GLU A 152 -0.32 2.76 -19.75
CA GLU A 152 -0.34 3.22 -21.16
C GLU A 152 -1.53 4.13 -21.51
N ASN A 153 -1.52 4.81 -22.67
CA ASN A 153 -2.59 5.73 -23.13
C ASN A 153 -4.00 5.07 -23.18
N GLY A 154 -4.74 5.00 -22.06
CA GLY A 154 -6.02 4.30 -21.96
C GLY A 154 -5.92 2.79 -21.79
N GLY A 155 -4.79 2.26 -21.28
CA GLY A 155 -4.60 0.83 -21.04
C GLY A 155 -5.29 0.31 -19.76
N ALA A 156 -4.73 -0.74 -19.17
CA ALA A 156 -5.27 -1.36 -17.96
C ALA A 156 -5.44 -0.33 -16.84
N LEU A 157 -6.54 -0.41 -16.11
CA LEU A 157 -6.80 0.44 -14.96
C LEU A 157 -6.87 -0.43 -13.72
N TRP A 158 -5.87 -0.33 -12.86
CA TRP A 158 -5.86 -0.97 -11.57
C TRP A 158 -6.42 -0.01 -10.53
N GLN A 159 -7.09 -0.55 -9.53
CA GLN A 159 -7.58 0.21 -8.38
C GLN A 159 -7.19 -0.52 -7.11
N LEU A 160 -6.52 0.19 -6.21
CA LEU A 160 -6.43 -0.18 -4.81
C LEU A 160 -7.54 0.53 -4.07
N SER A 161 -8.38 -0.20 -3.36
CA SER A 161 -9.38 0.35 -2.45
C SER A 161 -9.16 -0.19 -1.05
N TRP A 162 -9.39 0.63 -0.03
CA TRP A 162 -9.33 0.20 1.36
C TRP A 162 -10.46 0.80 2.19
N ARG A 163 -10.79 0.12 3.28
CA ARG A 163 -11.81 0.53 4.26
C ARG A 163 -11.48 -0.04 5.62
N THR A 164 -11.94 0.62 6.68
CA THR A 164 -11.77 0.17 8.07
C THR A 164 -13.11 -0.36 8.62
N PRO A 165 -13.47 -1.64 8.37
CA PRO A 165 -14.76 -2.17 8.79
C PRO A 165 -14.90 -2.45 10.29
N GLU A 166 -13.78 -2.56 11.01
CA GLU A 166 -13.76 -2.70 12.46
C GLU A 166 -12.55 -1.94 13.05
N PRO A 167 -12.62 -1.51 14.33
CA PRO A 167 -11.56 -0.71 14.94
C PRO A 167 -10.18 -1.36 14.82
N GLY A 168 -9.24 -0.61 14.25
CA GLY A 168 -7.85 -1.00 14.08
C GLY A 168 -7.57 -1.99 12.96
N VAL A 169 -8.55 -2.32 12.11
CA VAL A 169 -8.36 -3.22 10.96
C VAL A 169 -8.77 -2.53 9.68
N THR A 170 -7.79 -2.14 8.88
CA THR A 170 -7.96 -1.63 7.51
C THR A 170 -7.82 -2.79 6.53
N LEU A 171 -8.87 -3.04 5.74
CA LEU A 171 -8.87 -4.06 4.70
C LEU A 171 -8.65 -3.43 3.34
N TYR A 172 -7.75 -4.00 2.53
CA TYR A 172 -7.46 -3.54 1.18
C TYR A 172 -7.79 -4.57 0.11
N ARG A 173 -8.11 -4.09 -1.09
CA ARG A 173 -8.36 -4.91 -2.26
C ARG A 173 -7.78 -4.26 -3.51
N TRP A 174 -7.07 -5.07 -4.29
CA TRP A 174 -6.71 -4.75 -5.67
C TRP A 174 -7.82 -5.22 -6.61
N SER A 175 -8.17 -4.37 -7.57
CA SER A 175 -9.09 -4.70 -8.65
C SER A 175 -8.62 -4.18 -9.98
N TYR A 176 -9.10 -4.82 -11.03
CA TYR A 176 -8.72 -4.59 -12.42
C TYR A 176 -9.92 -4.14 -13.24
N ARG A 177 -9.70 -3.19 -14.14
CA ARG A 177 -10.64 -2.87 -15.21
C ARG A 177 -9.92 -2.98 -16.55
N ARG A 178 -10.61 -3.63 -17.50
CA ARG A 178 -10.06 -3.96 -18.80
C ARG A 178 -9.72 -2.69 -19.58
N LYS A 179 -8.64 -2.80 -20.37
CA LYS A 179 -8.28 -1.79 -21.38
C LYS A 179 -9.49 -1.51 -22.27
N LYS A 180 -9.86 -0.24 -22.35
CA LYS A 180 -10.89 0.27 -23.28
C LYS A 180 -10.30 1.46 -24.03
N PRO A 181 -9.74 1.24 -25.23
CA PRO A 181 -9.15 2.32 -26.01
C PRO A 181 -10.12 3.48 -26.19
N HIS A 182 -9.60 4.71 -26.14
CA HIS A 182 -10.35 5.95 -26.30
C HIS A 182 -11.41 6.25 -25.23
N ALA A 183 -11.56 5.42 -24.19
CA ALA A 183 -12.43 5.73 -23.06
C ALA A 183 -11.72 6.67 -22.08
N SER A 184 -12.46 7.67 -21.60
CA SER A 184 -12.01 8.53 -20.50
C SER A 184 -11.74 7.72 -19.24
N TRP A 185 -10.97 8.29 -18.31
CA TRP A 185 -10.72 7.68 -17.01
C TRP A 185 -12.03 7.39 -16.26
N LYS A 186 -13.03 8.30 -16.33
CA LYS A 186 -14.34 8.13 -15.67
C LYS A 186 -15.11 6.94 -16.23
N GLU A 187 -15.12 6.78 -17.54
CA GLU A 187 -15.79 5.64 -18.19
C GLU A 187 -15.11 4.31 -17.86
N ARG A 188 -13.79 4.28 -17.67
CA ARG A 188 -13.06 3.09 -17.21
C ARG A 188 -13.25 2.84 -15.71
N ALA A 189 -13.30 3.91 -14.91
CA ALA A 189 -13.64 3.86 -13.48
C ALA A 189 -15.10 3.40 -13.23
N ALA A 190 -15.99 3.49 -14.22
CA ALA A 190 -17.34 2.97 -14.17
C ALA A 190 -17.48 1.50 -14.63
N GLN A 191 -16.42 0.90 -15.20
CA GLN A 191 -16.47 -0.51 -15.58
C GLN A 191 -16.61 -1.42 -14.35
N LYS A 192 -17.14 -2.62 -14.58
CA LYS A 192 -17.16 -3.68 -13.58
C LYS A 192 -15.73 -3.99 -13.14
N ALA A 193 -15.50 -3.95 -11.84
CA ALA A 193 -14.25 -4.39 -11.24
C ALA A 193 -14.10 -5.91 -11.38
N GLU A 194 -12.94 -6.33 -11.86
CA GLU A 194 -12.52 -7.72 -11.98
C GLU A 194 -11.39 -8.01 -10.99
N GLU A 195 -11.16 -9.29 -10.70
CA GLU A 195 -9.95 -9.71 -9.99
C GLU A 195 -8.73 -9.44 -10.86
N LEU A 196 -7.62 -9.06 -10.22
CA LEU A 196 -6.39 -8.73 -10.91
C LEU A 196 -5.77 -10.01 -11.49
N PRO A 197 -5.66 -10.16 -12.82
CA PRO A 197 -5.16 -11.40 -13.41
C PRO A 197 -3.72 -11.66 -12.97
N ARG A 198 -3.37 -12.92 -12.67
CA ARG A 198 -2.03 -13.27 -12.22
C ARG A 198 -0.97 -12.76 -13.18
N GLU A 199 -1.17 -12.96 -14.48
CA GLU A 199 -0.25 -12.56 -15.55
C GLU A 199 -0.01 -11.04 -15.57
N GLU A 200 -1.03 -10.23 -15.30
CA GLU A 200 -0.89 -8.77 -15.18
C GLU A 200 -0.05 -8.41 -13.95
N ILE A 201 -0.23 -9.12 -12.84
CA ILE A 201 0.59 -8.93 -11.62
C ILE A 201 2.05 -9.30 -11.91
N GLU A 202 2.29 -10.43 -12.56
CA GLU A 202 3.67 -10.89 -12.84
C GLU A 202 4.43 -9.89 -13.72
N GLN A 203 3.73 -9.28 -14.67
CA GLN A 203 4.33 -8.35 -15.62
C GLN A 203 4.51 -6.93 -15.05
N ARG A 204 3.64 -6.49 -14.14
CA ARG A 204 3.51 -5.06 -13.79
C ARG A 204 3.53 -4.76 -12.29
N GLY A 205 3.55 -5.77 -11.43
CA GLY A 205 3.45 -5.60 -9.97
C GLY A 205 4.58 -4.76 -9.38
N GLU A 206 5.84 -5.05 -9.74
CA GLU A 206 6.99 -4.25 -9.29
C GLU A 206 6.92 -2.80 -9.80
N LEU A 207 6.50 -2.62 -11.05
CA LEU A 207 6.35 -1.30 -11.66
C LEU A 207 5.25 -0.47 -10.98
N ALA A 208 4.15 -1.13 -10.58
CA ALA A 208 3.07 -0.51 -9.83
C ALA A 208 3.54 -0.01 -8.46
N GLU A 209 4.28 -0.83 -7.71
CA GLU A 209 4.88 -0.46 -6.42
C GLU A 209 5.78 0.79 -6.59
N GLN A 210 6.71 0.76 -7.54
CA GLN A 210 7.63 1.87 -7.76
C GLN A 210 6.91 3.16 -8.20
N ALA A 211 5.85 3.03 -9.01
CA ALA A 211 5.06 4.18 -9.47
C ALA A 211 4.28 4.83 -8.32
N ILE A 212 3.71 4.03 -7.42
CA ILE A 212 3.04 4.52 -6.20
C ILE A 212 4.01 5.28 -5.31
N ARG A 213 5.17 4.69 -5.04
CA ARG A 213 6.21 5.34 -4.24
C ARG A 213 6.64 6.67 -4.84
N GLY A 214 6.92 6.69 -6.15
CA GLY A 214 7.26 7.92 -6.87
C GLY A 214 6.17 8.99 -6.80
N ALA A 215 4.89 8.61 -6.76
CA ALA A 215 3.77 9.55 -6.67
C ALA A 215 3.67 10.23 -5.30
N TYR A 216 3.98 9.54 -4.20
CA TYR A 216 3.95 10.13 -2.85
C TYR A 216 5.24 10.84 -2.45
N GLU A 217 6.41 10.36 -2.89
CA GLU A 217 7.71 10.94 -2.52
C GLU A 217 8.11 12.14 -3.40
N GLY A 218 7.28 12.53 -4.38
CA GLY A 218 7.58 13.61 -5.32
C GLY A 218 8.76 13.30 -6.26
N GLY A 219 9.08 12.01 -6.44
CA GLY A 219 10.21 11.54 -7.24
C GLY A 219 9.90 11.44 -8.73
N GLU A 220 10.96 11.25 -9.54
CA GLU A 220 10.81 10.92 -10.95
C GLU A 220 10.08 9.58 -11.12
N ARG A 221 9.25 9.47 -12.16
CA ARG A 221 8.57 8.21 -12.50
C ARG A 221 9.61 7.13 -12.80
N PRO A 222 9.41 5.88 -12.33
CA PRO A 222 10.36 4.81 -12.57
C PRO A 222 10.54 4.54 -14.07
N LYS A 223 11.77 4.20 -14.47
CA LYS A 223 12.09 3.92 -15.87
C LYS A 223 11.21 2.77 -16.38
N GLY A 224 10.50 3.00 -17.47
CA GLY A 224 9.57 2.01 -18.06
C GLY A 224 8.12 2.17 -17.63
N PHE A 225 7.80 3.02 -16.65
CA PHE A 225 6.42 3.35 -16.33
C PHE A 225 5.84 4.32 -17.35
N GLN A 226 4.98 3.80 -18.21
CA GLN A 226 4.21 4.57 -19.17
C GLN A 226 2.78 4.73 -18.66
N GLY A 227 2.54 5.45 -17.56
CA GLY A 227 1.22 5.47 -16.94
C GLY A 227 0.90 6.73 -16.14
N GLN A 228 -0.18 6.71 -15.39
CA GLN A 228 -0.58 7.76 -14.45
C GLN A 228 -1.09 7.13 -13.15
N VAL A 229 -0.78 7.77 -12.01
CA VAL A 229 -1.37 7.41 -10.72
C VAL A 229 -2.37 8.52 -10.39
N TYR A 230 -3.63 8.14 -10.15
CA TYR A 230 -4.66 9.05 -9.69
C TYR A 230 -4.88 8.83 -8.19
N LEU A 231 -4.48 9.83 -7.42
CA LEU A 231 -4.81 9.92 -6.01
C LEU A 231 -6.16 10.63 -5.87
N PRO A 232 -7.06 10.15 -5.01
CA PRO A 232 -8.34 10.81 -4.76
C PRO A 232 -8.06 12.20 -4.21
N VAL A 233 -8.67 13.21 -4.82
CA VAL A 233 -8.44 14.61 -4.47
C VAL A 233 -9.21 14.93 -3.19
N ASP A 234 -8.58 14.69 -2.04
CA ASP A 234 -8.88 15.36 -0.77
C ASP A 234 -7.57 15.46 0.05
N CYS A 235 -6.55 16.05 -0.58
CA CYS A 235 -5.49 16.74 0.18
C CYS A 235 -5.98 18.17 0.44
N ARG A 236 -6.79 18.36 1.48
CA ARG A 236 -7.12 19.68 2.03
C ARG A 236 -6.76 19.74 3.50
#